data_AF-A0A172UA63-F1
#
_entry.id   AF-A0A172UA63-F1
#
_cell.length_a   1.000
_cell.length_b   1.000
_cell.length_c   1.000
_cell.angle_alpha   90.00
_cell.angle_beta   90.00
_cell.angle_gamma   90.00
#
_symmetry.space_group_name_H-M   'P 1'
#
loop_
_entity.id
_entity.type
_entity.pdbx_description
1 polymer ?
#
loop_
_entity_poly.entity_id
_entity_poly.type
_entity_poly.pdbx_seq_one_letter_code
_entity_poly.pdbx_strand_id
1 'polypeptide(L)'
;MKTLRLIGLAACLALAACAGPGAKNAETAAQTKTLRASGFSNFDNSGRLSVNQRWLQAQQAAKLEAFRSLADQLYREPLDGGDTVGAKVMRDETYRVYLDTYLRGAAASDYRTVKDTLKATLELQLSPRFYRCMSGGTGNVDQCLQQDNKVPFTRLGYKEATVTSANLACGSRDCNDLYYVSGFSKRPNILDDVLLDAGLYDAQGIVNTGARGFLQYFLFNGFFNSL
;
A
#
# COMPACT_ATOMS: atom_id res chain seq x y z
N MET A 1 -20.67 -20.99 -71.96
CA MET A 1 -20.98 -19.66 -71.36
C MET A 1 -21.88 -19.71 -70.11
N LYS A 2 -22.65 -20.79 -69.84
CA LYS A 2 -23.48 -20.89 -68.61
C LYS A 2 -22.71 -21.27 -67.34
N THR A 3 -21.61 -22.00 -67.46
CA THR A 3 -20.80 -22.48 -66.32
C THR A 3 -19.92 -21.39 -65.69
N LEU A 4 -19.56 -20.34 -66.45
CA LEU A 4 -18.73 -19.24 -65.96
C LEU A 4 -19.52 -18.27 -65.03
N ARG A 5 -20.86 -18.22 -65.16
CA ARG A 5 -21.72 -17.40 -64.30
C ARG A 5 -21.98 -18.02 -62.92
N LEU A 6 -21.90 -19.35 -62.81
CA LEU A 6 -22.08 -20.06 -61.53
C LEU A 6 -20.88 -19.92 -60.60
N ILE A 7 -19.67 -19.80 -61.15
CA ILE A 7 -18.44 -19.61 -60.36
C ILE A 7 -18.36 -18.18 -59.81
N GLY A 8 -18.83 -17.18 -60.57
CA GLY A 8 -18.88 -15.78 -60.10
C GLY A 8 -19.84 -15.57 -58.94
N LEU A 9 -20.94 -16.32 -58.87
CA LEU A 9 -21.94 -16.17 -57.81
C LEU A 9 -21.52 -16.86 -56.50
N ALA A 10 -20.75 -17.96 -56.60
CA ALA A 10 -20.18 -18.64 -55.44
C ALA A 10 -19.05 -17.83 -54.76
N ALA A 11 -18.28 -17.04 -55.54
CA ALA A 11 -17.22 -16.19 -55.00
C ALA A 11 -17.76 -15.01 -54.17
N CYS A 12 -18.95 -14.48 -54.49
CA CYS A 12 -19.56 -13.39 -53.71
C CYS A 12 -20.13 -13.85 -52.35
N LEU A 13 -20.52 -15.12 -52.20
CA LEU A 13 -21.01 -15.66 -50.92
C LEU A 13 -19.90 -15.94 -49.90
N ALA A 14 -18.64 -16.10 -50.36
CA ALA A 14 -17.51 -16.34 -49.46
C ALA A 14 -17.00 -15.06 -48.76
N LEU A 15 -17.26 -13.86 -49.30
CA LEU A 15 -16.84 -12.60 -48.67
C LEU A 15 -17.80 -12.06 -47.60
N ALA A 16 -19.03 -12.58 -47.49
CA ALA A 16 -20.01 -12.11 -46.52
C ALA A 16 -19.90 -12.78 -45.13
N ALA A 17 -19.00 -13.76 -44.96
CA ALA A 17 -18.90 -14.57 -43.74
C ALA A 17 -17.99 -13.97 -42.63
N CYS A 18 -17.41 -12.78 -42.83
CA CYS A 18 -16.57 -12.11 -41.82
C CYS A 18 -17.26 -10.93 -41.10
N ALA A 19 -18.58 -10.77 -41.23
CA ALA A 19 -19.34 -9.88 -40.36
C ALA A 19 -19.69 -10.64 -39.07
N GLY A 20 -18.70 -10.76 -38.16
CA GLY A 20 -18.96 -11.22 -36.80
C GLY A 20 -20.06 -10.37 -36.16
N PRO A 21 -20.93 -10.94 -35.31
CA PRO A 21 -21.94 -10.17 -34.61
C PRO A 21 -21.21 -9.07 -33.85
N GLY A 22 -21.47 -7.82 -34.24
CA GLY A 22 -20.90 -6.65 -33.60
C GLY A 22 -21.09 -6.81 -32.10
N ALA A 23 -19.97 -7.03 -31.40
CA ALA A 23 -19.94 -6.93 -29.97
C ALA A 23 -20.60 -5.59 -29.67
N LYS A 24 -21.77 -5.64 -29.03
CA LYS A 24 -22.33 -4.47 -28.39
C LYS A 24 -21.28 -4.08 -27.38
N ASN A 25 -20.37 -3.19 -27.77
CA ASN A 25 -19.63 -2.38 -26.84
C ASN A 25 -20.74 -1.69 -26.07
N ALA A 26 -21.10 -2.26 -24.93
CA ALA A 26 -21.72 -1.53 -23.86
C ALA A 26 -20.69 -0.43 -23.60
N GLU A 27 -20.92 0.70 -24.27
CA GLU A 27 -20.29 1.95 -23.96
C GLU A 27 -20.81 2.27 -22.56
N THR A 28 -20.13 1.67 -21.58
CA THR A 28 -20.29 2.01 -20.19
C THR A 28 -19.83 3.45 -20.14
N ALA A 29 -20.80 4.36 -20.27
CA ALA A 29 -20.60 5.78 -20.06
C ALA A 29 -19.66 5.89 -18.88
N ALA A 30 -18.54 6.58 -19.09
CA ALA A 30 -17.46 6.70 -18.13
C ALA A 30 -18.00 7.38 -16.86
N GLN A 31 -18.62 6.60 -15.97
CA GLN A 31 -19.36 7.09 -14.82
C GLN A 31 -18.34 7.45 -13.75
N THR A 32 -18.16 8.75 -13.55
CA THR A 32 -17.48 9.24 -12.36
C THR A 32 -18.45 9.07 -11.19
N LYS A 33 -18.04 8.32 -10.16
CA LYS A 33 -18.84 8.06 -8.96
C LYS A 33 -18.18 8.71 -7.76
N THR A 34 -18.92 9.44 -6.95
CA THR A 34 -18.38 10.01 -5.70
C THR A 34 -18.83 9.18 -4.51
N LEU A 35 -17.88 8.54 -3.83
CA LEU A 35 -18.12 7.92 -2.54
C LEU A 35 -18.11 8.99 -1.45
N ARG A 36 -19.05 8.87 -0.50
CA ARG A 36 -19.15 9.76 0.65
C ARG A 36 -19.32 8.93 1.92
N ALA A 37 -18.50 9.24 2.91
CA ALA A 37 -18.57 8.59 4.21
C ALA A 37 -18.49 9.63 5.33
N SER A 38 -19.12 9.33 6.45
CA SER A 38 -19.09 10.18 7.63
C SER A 38 -18.53 9.44 8.82
N GLY A 39 -17.81 10.17 9.67
CA GLY A 39 -17.29 9.69 10.94
C GLY A 39 -17.68 10.63 12.07
N PHE A 40 -17.71 10.11 13.28
CA PHE A 40 -18.13 10.83 14.47
C PHE A 40 -17.06 10.73 15.56
N SER A 41 -16.97 11.77 16.39
CA SER A 41 -16.15 11.76 17.60
C SER A 41 -16.80 12.59 18.69
N ASN A 42 -16.44 12.32 19.95
CA ASN A 42 -16.87 13.11 21.09
C ASN A 42 -15.80 14.13 21.45
N PHE A 43 -16.22 15.28 21.99
CA PHE A 43 -15.29 16.23 22.58
C PHE A 43 -14.76 15.71 23.92
N ASP A 44 -13.47 15.93 24.18
CA ASP A 44 -12.89 15.65 25.49
C ASP A 44 -13.37 16.69 26.51
N ASN A 45 -14.21 16.24 27.46
CA ASN A 45 -14.79 17.09 28.50
C ASN A 45 -14.05 17.02 29.84
N SER A 46 -12.85 16.43 29.88
CA SER A 46 -12.05 16.28 31.10
C SER A 46 -11.47 17.60 31.65
N GLY A 47 -11.53 18.68 30.88
CA GLY A 47 -10.93 19.97 31.24
C GLY A 47 -9.40 20.02 31.11
N ARG A 48 -8.76 18.91 30.71
CA ARG A 48 -7.29 18.80 30.58
C ARG A 48 -6.73 19.48 29.33
N LEU A 49 -7.56 19.66 28.31
CA LEU A 49 -7.17 20.24 27.02
C LEU A 49 -7.74 21.65 26.87
N SER A 50 -6.94 22.54 26.28
CA SER A 50 -7.45 23.84 25.81
C SER A 50 -8.53 23.65 24.74
N VAL A 51 -9.35 24.67 24.52
CA VAL A 51 -10.44 24.63 23.53
C VAL A 51 -9.94 24.24 22.14
N ASN A 52 -8.83 24.81 21.70
CA ASN A 52 -8.23 24.51 20.40
C ASN A 52 -7.71 23.07 20.31
N GLN A 53 -7.07 22.57 21.39
CA GLN A 53 -6.58 21.18 21.43
C GLN A 53 -7.73 20.18 21.42
N ARG A 54 -8.79 20.45 22.19
CA ARG A 54 -10.01 19.64 22.22
C ARG A 54 -10.66 19.57 20.84
N TRP A 55 -10.75 20.70 20.15
CA TRP A 55 -11.31 20.77 18.80
C TRP A 55 -10.47 19.99 17.79
N LEU A 56 -9.15 20.20 17.80
CA LEU A 56 -8.23 19.49 16.91
C LEU A 56 -8.27 17.97 17.13
N GLN A 57 -8.30 17.53 18.39
CA GLN A 57 -8.42 16.11 18.73
C GLN A 57 -9.72 15.51 18.19
N ALA A 58 -10.86 16.16 18.45
CA ALA A 58 -12.15 15.70 17.93
C ALA A 58 -12.13 15.66 16.39
N GLN A 59 -11.58 16.69 15.74
CA GLN A 59 -11.50 16.74 14.28
C GLN A 59 -10.66 15.58 13.71
N GLN A 60 -9.51 15.28 14.32
CA GLN A 60 -8.67 14.16 13.92
C GLN A 60 -9.37 12.81 14.13
N ALA A 61 -10.04 12.62 15.26
CA ALA A 61 -10.77 11.40 15.58
C ALA A 61 -11.95 11.18 14.62
N ALA A 62 -12.79 12.20 14.40
CA ALA A 62 -13.92 12.12 13.48
C ALA A 62 -13.46 11.88 12.04
N LYS A 63 -12.37 12.54 11.61
CA LYS A 63 -11.77 12.33 10.28
C LYS A 63 -11.26 10.90 10.11
N LEU A 64 -10.59 10.35 11.13
CA LEU A 64 -10.09 8.98 11.10
C LEU A 64 -11.23 7.97 10.97
N GLU A 65 -12.32 8.17 11.70
CA GLU A 65 -13.49 7.30 11.61
C GLU A 65 -14.18 7.40 10.24
N ALA A 66 -14.26 8.62 9.68
CA ALA A 66 -14.78 8.82 8.34
C ALA A 66 -13.92 8.09 7.29
N PHE A 67 -12.59 8.08 7.45
CA PHE A 67 -11.68 7.32 6.60
C PHE A 67 -11.91 5.82 6.68
N ARG A 68 -12.16 5.26 7.88
CA ARG A 68 -12.47 3.83 8.04
C ARG A 68 -13.76 3.45 7.31
N SER A 69 -14.82 4.25 7.49
CA SER A 69 -16.09 4.02 6.80
C SER A 69 -15.94 4.17 5.27
N LEU A 70 -15.16 5.15 4.81
CA LEU A 70 -14.88 5.34 3.39
C LEU A 70 -14.09 4.16 2.80
N ALA A 71 -13.08 3.67 3.53
CA ALA A 71 -12.30 2.51 3.13
C ALA A 71 -13.20 1.27 3.03
N ASP A 72 -14.05 1.01 4.01
CA ASP A 72 -14.99 -0.12 3.95
C ASP A 72 -15.92 -0.05 2.74
N GLN A 73 -16.51 1.13 2.47
CA GLN A 73 -17.32 1.33 1.25
C GLN A 73 -16.52 1.07 -0.02
N LEU A 74 -15.28 1.57 -0.08
CA LEU A 74 -14.40 1.41 -1.22
C LEU A 74 -14.00 -0.06 -1.45
N TYR A 75 -13.75 -0.84 -0.40
CA TYR A 75 -13.46 -2.28 -0.50
C TYR A 75 -14.67 -3.08 -1.03
N ARG A 76 -15.89 -2.64 -0.72
CA ARG A 76 -17.14 -3.24 -1.22
C ARG A 76 -17.56 -2.73 -2.60
N GLU A 77 -16.84 -1.76 -3.17
CA GLU A 77 -17.17 -1.20 -4.46
C GLU A 77 -17.13 -2.30 -5.53
N PRO A 78 -18.22 -2.49 -6.30
CA PRO A 78 -18.24 -3.48 -7.36
C PRO A 78 -17.36 -3.03 -8.53
N LEU A 79 -16.70 -3.99 -9.15
CA LEU A 79 -15.96 -3.81 -10.40
C LEU A 79 -16.68 -4.50 -11.55
N ASP A 80 -16.31 -4.14 -12.77
CA ASP A 80 -16.77 -4.84 -13.96
C ASP A 80 -16.37 -6.31 -13.90
N GLY A 81 -17.28 -7.20 -14.31
CA GLY A 81 -17.05 -8.66 -14.29
C GLY A 81 -17.44 -9.37 -12.99
N GLY A 82 -18.12 -8.69 -12.06
CA GLY A 82 -18.70 -9.31 -10.86
C GLY A 82 -17.74 -9.50 -9.68
N ASP A 83 -16.48 -9.09 -9.83
CA ASP A 83 -15.52 -8.97 -8.72
C ASP A 83 -15.76 -7.66 -7.93
N THR A 84 -15.18 -7.55 -6.73
CA THR A 84 -15.13 -6.30 -5.95
C THR A 84 -13.71 -5.77 -5.87
N VAL A 85 -13.56 -4.49 -5.54
CA VAL A 85 -12.25 -3.88 -5.24
C VAL A 85 -11.49 -4.68 -4.19
N GLY A 86 -12.17 -5.07 -3.11
CA GLY A 86 -11.58 -5.91 -2.07
C GLY A 86 -11.10 -7.26 -2.58
N ALA A 87 -11.84 -7.91 -3.49
CA ALA A 87 -11.42 -9.18 -4.08
C ALA A 87 -10.12 -9.04 -4.89
N LYS A 88 -9.94 -7.94 -5.64
CA LYS A 88 -8.69 -7.66 -6.36
C LYS A 88 -7.51 -7.43 -5.42
N VAL A 89 -7.72 -6.66 -4.36
CA VAL A 89 -6.69 -6.40 -3.32
C VAL A 89 -6.23 -7.69 -2.64
N MET A 90 -7.12 -8.65 -2.43
CA MET A 90 -6.75 -9.94 -1.84
C MET A 90 -5.97 -10.85 -2.81
N ARG A 91 -6.07 -10.62 -4.13
CA ARG A 91 -5.38 -11.43 -5.14
C ARG A 91 -3.92 -11.02 -5.32
N ASP A 92 -3.60 -9.74 -5.26
CA ASP A 92 -2.23 -9.24 -5.49
C ASP A 92 -1.96 -7.92 -4.75
N GLU A 93 -0.73 -7.76 -4.23
CA GLU A 93 -0.29 -6.58 -3.48
C GLU A 93 -0.30 -5.29 -4.32
N THR A 94 -0.08 -5.36 -5.63
CA THR A 94 -0.08 -4.17 -6.49
C THR A 94 -1.44 -3.46 -6.47
N TYR A 95 -2.55 -4.20 -6.40
CA TYR A 95 -3.89 -3.59 -6.22
C TYR A 95 -4.03 -2.93 -4.84
N ARG A 96 -3.48 -3.54 -3.78
CA ARG A 96 -3.47 -2.94 -2.44
C ARG A 96 -2.74 -1.60 -2.43
N VAL A 97 -1.55 -1.56 -3.03
CA VAL A 97 -0.73 -0.35 -3.13
C VAL A 97 -1.46 0.75 -3.90
N TYR A 98 -2.06 0.40 -5.04
CA TYR A 98 -2.85 1.34 -5.83
C TYR A 98 -4.06 1.86 -5.05
N LEU A 99 -4.80 0.99 -4.37
CA LEU A 99 -5.96 1.37 -3.58
C LEU A 99 -5.59 2.31 -2.43
N ASP A 100 -4.57 1.98 -1.65
CA ASP A 100 -4.10 2.79 -0.52
C ASP A 100 -3.70 4.19 -0.99
N THR A 101 -3.06 4.25 -2.15
CA THR A 101 -2.61 5.50 -2.75
C THR A 101 -3.76 6.33 -3.33
N TYR A 102 -4.81 5.67 -3.82
CA TYR A 102 -6.05 6.32 -4.25
C TYR A 102 -6.84 6.86 -3.05
N LEU A 103 -6.95 6.09 -1.96
CA LEU A 103 -7.67 6.45 -0.74
C LEU A 103 -7.09 7.70 -0.06
N ARG A 104 -5.75 7.90 -0.14
CA ARG A 104 -5.09 9.14 0.32
C ARG A 104 -5.58 10.40 -0.39
N GLY A 105 -6.18 10.27 -1.58
CA GLY A 105 -6.79 11.37 -2.31
C GLY A 105 -8.15 11.82 -1.77
N ALA A 106 -8.72 11.14 -0.76
CA ALA A 106 -9.98 11.56 -0.17
C ALA A 106 -9.85 12.91 0.54
N ALA A 107 -10.78 13.81 0.25
CA ALA A 107 -10.82 15.14 0.84
C ALA A 107 -11.94 15.25 1.87
N ALA A 108 -11.71 16.04 2.92
CA ALA A 108 -12.78 16.38 3.85
C ALA A 108 -13.65 17.48 3.23
N SER A 109 -14.92 17.16 2.99
CA SER A 109 -15.87 18.14 2.44
C SER A 109 -16.54 18.97 3.54
N ASP A 110 -16.72 18.41 4.73
CA ASP A 110 -17.48 19.06 5.80
C ASP A 110 -17.06 18.62 7.21
N TYR A 111 -17.13 19.57 8.15
CA TYR A 111 -16.99 19.36 9.58
C TYR A 111 -18.12 20.09 10.31
N ARG A 112 -18.98 19.35 11.00
CA ARG A 112 -20.16 19.90 11.66
C ARG A 112 -20.37 19.31 13.04
N THR A 113 -20.74 20.16 13.98
CA THR A 113 -21.09 19.73 15.33
C THR A 113 -22.54 19.27 15.35
N VAL A 114 -22.78 18.09 15.93
CA VAL A 114 -24.09 17.50 16.15
C VAL A 114 -24.19 17.15 17.63
N LYS A 115 -24.88 17.99 18.41
CA LYS A 115 -24.91 17.91 19.88
C LYS A 115 -23.48 17.97 20.45
N ASP A 116 -23.08 17.00 21.28
CA ASP A 116 -21.74 16.90 21.88
C ASP A 116 -20.73 16.13 21.02
N THR A 117 -21.06 15.89 19.75
CA THR A 117 -20.24 15.12 18.81
C THR A 117 -19.84 15.96 17.62
N LEU A 118 -18.62 15.74 17.13
CA LEU A 118 -18.15 16.29 15.87
C LEU A 118 -18.32 15.25 14.77
N LYS A 119 -19.05 15.63 13.71
CA LYS A 119 -19.19 14.84 12.48
C LYS A 119 -18.23 15.36 11.43
N ALA A 120 -17.41 14.48 10.86
CA ALA A 120 -16.60 14.75 9.67
C ALA A 120 -17.18 13.99 8.48
N THR A 121 -17.20 14.62 7.30
CA THR A 121 -17.59 13.98 6.05
C THR A 121 -16.42 14.00 5.07
N LEU A 122 -16.09 12.84 4.52
CA LEU A 122 -15.07 12.68 3.50
C LEU A 122 -15.71 12.31 2.16
N GLU A 123 -15.12 12.79 1.08
CA GLU A 123 -15.50 12.47 -0.27
C GLU A 123 -14.30 11.94 -1.05
N LEU A 124 -14.56 10.92 -1.86
CA LEU A 124 -13.59 10.34 -2.78
C LEU A 124 -14.26 10.14 -4.12
N GLN A 125 -13.72 10.80 -5.15
CA GLN A 125 -14.20 10.63 -6.52
C GLN A 125 -13.51 9.42 -7.14
N LEU A 126 -14.29 8.45 -7.60
CA LEU A 126 -13.86 7.31 -8.40
C LEU A 126 -13.96 7.70 -9.86
N SER A 127 -12.80 7.87 -10.49
CA SER A 127 -12.71 8.20 -11.90
C SER A 127 -12.95 6.95 -12.77
N PRO A 128 -13.35 7.12 -14.03
CA PRO A 128 -13.42 5.99 -14.97
C PRO A 128 -12.08 5.25 -15.13
N ARG A 129 -10.97 6.00 -14.99
CA ARG A 129 -9.62 5.45 -14.96
C ARG A 129 -9.41 4.53 -13.75
N PHE A 130 -9.93 4.88 -12.57
CA PHE A 130 -9.86 4.01 -11.39
C PHE A 130 -10.45 2.63 -11.67
N TYR A 131 -11.66 2.58 -12.23
CA TYR A 131 -12.31 1.32 -12.58
C TYR A 131 -11.50 0.53 -13.60
N ARG A 132 -10.97 1.18 -14.65
CA ARG A 132 -10.11 0.52 -15.65
C ARG A 132 -8.84 -0.08 -15.06
N CYS A 133 -8.18 0.63 -14.13
CA CYS A 133 -6.98 0.12 -13.46
C CYS A 133 -7.32 -1.07 -12.57
N MET A 134 -8.39 -0.98 -11.78
CA MET A 134 -8.80 -2.04 -10.83
C MET A 134 -9.38 -3.29 -11.52
N SER A 135 -10.09 -3.12 -12.64
CA SER A 135 -10.68 -4.24 -13.38
C SER A 135 -9.66 -4.98 -14.25
N GLY A 136 -8.58 -4.30 -14.64
CA GLY A 136 -7.48 -4.84 -15.45
C GLY A 136 -6.63 -5.92 -14.77
N GLY A 137 -5.58 -6.37 -15.48
CA GLY A 137 -4.53 -7.21 -14.92
C GLY A 137 -3.44 -6.39 -14.19
N THR A 138 -2.51 -7.07 -13.53
CA THR A 138 -1.46 -6.43 -12.71
C THR A 138 -0.62 -5.40 -13.49
N GLY A 139 -0.24 -5.72 -14.73
CA GLY A 139 0.51 -4.78 -15.58
C GLY A 139 -0.23 -3.48 -15.91
N ASN A 140 -1.58 -3.48 -15.92
CA ASN A 140 -2.36 -2.24 -16.10
C ASN A 140 -2.28 -1.37 -14.84
N VAL A 141 -2.31 -1.99 -13.65
CA VAL A 141 -2.21 -1.26 -12.38
C VAL A 141 -0.83 -0.63 -12.22
N ASP A 142 0.23 -1.35 -12.59
CA ASP A 142 1.60 -0.82 -12.58
C ASP A 142 1.71 0.42 -13.48
N GLN A 143 1.13 0.35 -14.69
CA GLN A 143 1.07 1.49 -15.59
C GLN A 143 0.28 2.66 -14.98
N CYS A 144 -0.83 2.38 -14.29
CA CYS A 144 -1.62 3.41 -13.62
C CYS A 144 -0.85 4.08 -12.48
N LEU A 145 -0.14 3.30 -11.66
CA LEU A 145 0.72 3.79 -10.58
C LEU A 145 1.83 4.72 -11.09
N GLN A 146 2.50 4.31 -12.18
CA GLN A 146 3.56 5.10 -12.80
C GLN A 146 3.04 6.42 -13.37
N GLN A 147 1.94 6.39 -14.12
CA GLN A 147 1.38 7.57 -14.76
C GLN A 147 0.84 8.60 -13.78
N ASP A 148 0.32 8.17 -12.63
CA ASP A 148 -0.21 9.09 -11.63
C ASP A 148 0.92 9.74 -10.80
N ASN A 149 2.20 9.42 -11.07
CA ASN A 149 3.36 9.72 -10.21
C ASN A 149 3.12 9.24 -8.76
N LYS A 150 2.33 8.18 -8.65
CA LYS A 150 1.86 7.59 -7.40
C LYS A 150 2.53 6.25 -7.16
N VAL A 151 3.78 6.13 -7.62
CA VAL A 151 4.65 5.03 -7.24
C VAL A 151 4.75 4.98 -5.72
N PRO A 152 4.72 3.79 -5.11
CA PRO A 152 4.84 3.65 -3.67
C PRO A 152 6.20 4.19 -3.23
N PHE A 153 6.26 5.45 -2.85
CA PHE A 153 7.25 5.89 -1.87
C PHE A 153 6.84 5.23 -0.56
N THR A 154 7.31 4.00 -0.36
CA THR A 154 7.28 3.38 0.95
C THR A 154 7.96 4.35 1.92
N ARG A 155 7.40 4.50 3.13
CA ARG A 155 7.94 5.41 4.16
C ARG A 155 9.40 5.08 4.53
N LEU A 156 9.86 3.90 4.17
CA LEU A 156 11.26 3.53 4.04
C LEU A 156 11.64 3.81 2.59
N GLY A 157 12.15 4.99 2.29
CA GLY A 157 12.57 5.37 0.94
C GLY A 157 13.68 4.44 0.46
N TYR A 158 13.32 3.33 -0.17
CA TYR A 158 14.25 2.61 -1.01
C TYR A 158 14.32 3.41 -2.30
N LYS A 159 15.32 4.29 -2.41
CA LYS A 159 15.91 4.51 -3.74
C LYS A 159 16.20 3.11 -4.27
N GLU A 160 15.72 2.80 -5.47
CA GLU A 160 16.16 1.58 -6.17
C GLU A 160 17.69 1.59 -6.14
N ALA A 161 18.26 0.70 -5.32
CA ALA A 161 19.69 0.52 -5.27
C ALA A 161 20.08 -0.16 -6.58
N THR A 162 21.16 0.32 -7.20
CA THR A 162 21.73 -0.35 -8.37
C THR A 162 22.10 -1.78 -7.97
N VAL A 163 21.30 -2.75 -8.39
CA VAL A 163 21.59 -4.16 -8.17
C VAL A 163 22.69 -4.58 -9.15
N THR A 164 23.86 -4.89 -8.60
CA THR A 164 24.95 -5.50 -9.37
C THR A 164 25.01 -6.97 -8.98
N SER A 165 25.06 -7.87 -9.96
CA SER A 165 25.35 -9.28 -9.69
C SER A 165 26.79 -9.40 -9.20
N ALA A 166 26.97 -9.74 -7.93
CA ALA A 166 28.28 -10.07 -7.40
C ALA A 166 28.60 -11.54 -7.74
N ASN A 167 29.81 -11.79 -8.23
CA ASN A 167 30.32 -13.14 -8.35
C ASN A 167 30.61 -13.68 -6.93
N LEU A 168 29.91 -14.75 -6.53
CA LEU A 168 30.04 -15.39 -5.22
C LEU A 168 31.34 -16.21 -5.04
N ALA A 169 32.24 -16.19 -6.02
CA ALA A 169 33.59 -16.76 -5.89
C ALA A 169 34.45 -15.84 -4.99
N CYS A 170 34.22 -15.91 -3.69
CA CYS A 170 34.96 -15.13 -2.70
C CYS A 170 36.29 -15.83 -2.37
N GLY A 171 37.39 -15.07 -2.44
CA GLY A 171 38.72 -15.54 -1.99
C GLY A 171 38.90 -15.45 -0.47
N SER A 172 37.93 -14.86 0.24
CA SER A 172 37.92 -14.66 1.69
C SER A 172 36.59 -15.16 2.29
N ARG A 173 36.62 -15.47 3.59
CA ARG A 173 35.50 -16.05 4.35
C ARG A 173 34.22 -15.20 4.29
N ASP A 174 34.36 -13.88 4.19
CA ASP A 174 33.26 -12.93 4.13
C ASP A 174 33.43 -12.04 2.90
N CYS A 175 32.52 -12.15 1.94
CA CYS A 175 32.50 -11.46 0.63
C CYS A 175 32.31 -9.94 0.73
N ASN A 176 32.70 -9.31 1.83
CA ASN A 176 32.34 -7.96 2.23
C ASN A 176 32.89 -6.88 1.28
N ASP A 177 34.04 -7.13 0.66
CA ASP A 177 34.66 -6.19 -0.28
C ASP A 177 33.89 -6.05 -1.61
N LEU A 178 32.98 -7.00 -1.90
CA LEU A 178 32.15 -6.98 -3.11
C LEU A 178 30.86 -6.17 -2.95
N TYR A 179 30.46 -5.79 -1.73
CA TYR A 179 29.22 -5.06 -1.47
C TYR A 179 29.52 -3.69 -0.85
N TYR A 180 29.64 -2.67 -1.70
CA TYR A 180 29.68 -1.28 -1.25
C TYR A 180 28.26 -0.73 -1.08
N VAL A 181 27.81 -0.63 0.18
CA VAL A 181 26.58 0.09 0.53
C VAL A 181 26.96 1.35 1.30
N SER A 182 26.59 2.52 0.77
CA SER A 182 26.87 3.81 1.41
C SER A 182 26.27 3.87 2.82
N GLY A 183 27.07 4.23 3.82
CA GLY A 183 26.63 4.37 5.21
C GLY A 183 26.92 3.17 6.12
N PHE A 184 27.44 2.06 5.58
CA PHE A 184 27.89 0.92 6.38
C PHE A 184 29.42 0.85 6.42
N SER A 185 29.98 0.56 7.60
CA SER A 185 31.42 0.35 7.80
C SER A 185 31.86 -0.93 7.10
N LYS A 186 32.95 -0.87 6.32
CA LYS A 186 33.59 -2.05 5.73
C LYS A 186 34.31 -2.93 6.76
N ARG A 187 34.55 -2.42 7.96
CA ARG A 187 35.21 -3.17 9.02
C ARG A 187 34.15 -3.85 9.88
N PRO A 188 34.24 -5.18 10.10
CA PRO A 188 33.39 -5.85 11.07
C PRO A 188 33.58 -5.19 12.43
N ASN A 189 32.48 -5.02 13.16
CA ASN A 189 32.56 -4.56 14.53
C ASN A 189 33.20 -5.67 15.37
N ILE A 190 34.18 -5.32 16.19
CA ILE A 190 34.92 -6.26 17.04
C ILE A 190 33.98 -7.06 17.95
N LEU A 191 32.88 -6.42 18.39
CA LEU A 191 31.84 -7.08 19.20
C LEU A 191 31.04 -8.10 18.37
N ASP A 192 30.76 -7.79 17.11
CA ASP A 192 30.03 -8.69 16.22
C ASP A 192 30.87 -9.93 15.90
N ASP A 193 32.17 -9.76 15.69
CA ASP A 193 33.12 -10.84 15.40
C ASP A 193 33.27 -11.80 16.59
N VAL A 194 33.38 -11.26 17.81
CA VAL A 194 33.41 -12.06 19.05
C VAL A 194 32.10 -12.81 19.27
N LEU A 195 30.96 -12.18 18.96
CA LEU A 195 29.66 -12.84 19.08
C LEU A 195 29.46 -13.92 18.00
N LEU A 196 29.96 -13.71 16.77
CA LEU A 196 29.96 -14.72 15.71
C LEU A 196 30.83 -15.92 16.08
N ASP A 197 32.07 -15.71 16.52
CA ASP A 197 33.01 -16.78 16.87
C ASP A 197 32.55 -17.58 18.09
N ALA A 198 31.85 -16.94 19.01
CA ALA A 198 31.19 -17.60 20.15
C ALA A 198 29.85 -18.27 19.79
N GLY A 199 29.34 -18.15 18.56
CA GLY A 199 28.03 -18.69 18.16
C GLY A 199 26.84 -17.98 18.81
N LEU A 200 27.03 -16.74 19.28
CA LEU A 200 26.08 -15.92 20.05
C LEU A 200 25.52 -14.75 19.24
N TYR A 201 25.74 -14.70 17.93
CA TYR A 201 25.25 -13.62 17.07
C TYR A 201 23.71 -13.52 17.07
N ASP A 202 23.02 -14.67 17.07
CA ASP A 202 21.56 -14.76 17.16
C ASP A 202 21.03 -14.52 18.60
N ALA A 203 21.93 -14.49 19.59
CA ALA A 203 21.62 -14.28 20.98
C ALA A 203 21.65 -12.79 21.39
N GLN A 204 21.72 -11.85 20.43
CA GLN A 204 21.69 -10.40 20.71
C GLN A 204 20.53 -9.99 21.64
N GLY A 205 19.37 -10.66 21.54
CA GLY A 205 18.25 -10.48 22.47
C GLY A 205 18.57 -10.94 23.91
N ILE A 206 19.29 -12.04 24.08
CA ILE A 206 19.65 -12.65 25.37
C ILE A 206 20.80 -11.88 26.03
N VAL A 207 21.80 -11.44 25.27
CA VAL A 207 22.95 -10.70 25.82
C VAL A 207 22.55 -9.29 26.23
N ASN A 208 21.77 -8.57 25.41
CA ASN A 208 21.37 -7.20 25.75
C ASN A 208 20.38 -7.16 26.92
N THR A 209 19.50 -8.16 27.02
CA THR A 209 18.54 -8.29 28.13
C THR A 209 19.23 -8.85 29.38
N GLY A 210 20.13 -9.82 29.23
CA GLY A 210 20.89 -10.43 30.32
C GLY A 210 21.92 -9.48 30.92
N ALA A 211 22.68 -8.76 30.10
CA ALA A 211 23.63 -7.75 30.57
C ALA A 211 22.92 -6.58 31.26
N ARG A 212 21.77 -6.12 30.75
CA ARG A 212 20.93 -5.13 31.45
C ARG A 212 20.41 -5.69 32.78
N GLY A 213 19.91 -6.93 32.81
CA GLY A 213 19.45 -7.58 34.03
C GLY A 213 20.56 -7.72 35.07
N PHE A 214 21.77 -8.08 34.63
CA PHE A 214 22.93 -8.27 35.49
C PHE A 214 23.47 -6.94 36.03
N LEU A 215 23.60 -5.91 35.17
CA LEU A 215 23.96 -4.54 35.59
C LEU A 215 22.93 -3.99 36.59
N GLN A 216 21.65 -4.20 36.33
CA GLN A 216 20.59 -3.74 37.22
C GLN A 216 20.64 -4.49 38.56
N TYR A 217 20.83 -5.81 38.53
CA TYR A 217 21.03 -6.62 39.75
C TYR A 217 22.25 -6.18 40.56
N PHE A 218 23.38 -5.89 39.92
CA PHE A 218 24.60 -5.42 40.59
C PHE A 218 24.45 -4.00 41.14
N LEU A 219 23.81 -3.09 40.39
CA LEU A 219 23.57 -1.73 40.84
C LEU A 219 22.58 -1.68 42.01
N PHE A 220 21.55 -2.51 42.01
CA PHE A 220 20.61 -2.60 43.14
C PHE A 220 21.24 -3.31 44.34
N ASN A 221 21.86 -4.48 44.18
CA ASN A 221 22.42 -5.20 45.34
C ASN A 221 23.76 -4.64 45.85
N GLY A 222 24.53 -3.93 45.03
CA GLY A 222 25.77 -3.28 45.44
C GLY A 222 25.53 -2.03 46.29
N PHE A 223 24.47 -1.27 46.02
CA PHE A 223 24.10 -0.09 46.83
C PHE A 223 23.46 -0.46 48.18
N PHE A 224 22.69 -1.55 48.25
CA PHE A 224 22.01 -1.93 49.51
C PHE A 224 22.87 -2.73 50.50
N ASN A 225 24.03 -3.25 50.10
CA ASN A 225 24.92 -4.00 51.00
C ASN A 225 26.11 -3.18 51.53
N SER A 226 26.13 -1.86 51.27
CA SER A 226 27.14 -0.92 51.77
C SER A 226 26.55 0.23 52.60
N LEU A 227 25.34 0.06 53.13
CA LEU A 227 24.66 0.99 54.04
C LEU A 227 24.18 0.26 55.30
#